data_AF-A0A7W1TDM8-F1
#
_entry.id   AF-A0A7W1TDM8-F1
#
_cell.length_a   1.000
_cell.length_b   1.000
_cell.length_c   1.000
_cell.angle_alpha   90.00
_cell.angle_beta   90.00
_cell.angle_gamma   90.00
#
_symmetry.space_group_name_H-M   'P 1'
#
loop_
_entity.id
_entity.type
_entity.pdbx_description
1 polymer ?
#
loop_
_entity_poly.entity_id
_entity_poly.type
_entity_poly.pdbx_seq_one_letter_code
_entity_poly.pdbx_strand_id
1 'polypeptide(L)' 'MAKDKDKEKEAAKPAGGRRKAAAFLLSIDSELASKVMQRMSERDVALISDEMTRITDITGKEVEDTLTEYSVTIGG' A
#
# COMPACT_ATOMS: atom_id res chain seq x y z
N MET A 1 7.06 -13.07 -39.01
CA MET A 1 5.94 -13.27 -38.09
C MET A 1 6.09 -12.27 -36.95
N ALA A 2 5.22 -11.26 -36.93
CA ALA A 2 5.15 -10.21 -35.92
C ALA A 2 3.79 -10.32 -35.22
N LYS A 3 3.81 -10.40 -33.89
CA LYS A 3 2.73 -10.37 -32.87
C LYS A 3 3.36 -11.04 -31.64
N ASP A 4 3.53 -10.46 -30.46
CA ASP A 4 2.77 -9.41 -29.78
C ASP A 4 3.73 -8.51 -28.99
N LYS A 5 3.91 -7.29 -29.48
CA LYS A 5 4.43 -6.14 -28.73
C LYS A 5 3.20 -5.42 -28.18
N ASP A 6 2.78 -5.70 -26.94
CA ASP A 6 1.85 -4.86 -26.16
C ASP A 6 1.68 -5.44 -24.73
N LYS A 7 2.65 -5.17 -23.86
CA LYS A 7 2.41 -5.00 -22.41
C LYS A 7 3.54 -4.16 -21.82
N GLU A 8 3.73 -2.99 -22.44
CA GLU A 8 4.51 -1.91 -21.89
C GLU A 8 3.86 -1.40 -20.60
N LYS A 9 4.65 -1.47 -19.51
CA LYS A 9 5.05 -0.29 -18.72
C LYS A 9 4.00 0.35 -17.79
N GLU A 10 3.80 -0.25 -16.61
CA GLU A 10 3.56 0.39 -15.30
C GLU A 10 3.38 -0.74 -14.26
N ALA A 11 3.83 -0.70 -13.00
CA ALA A 11 4.16 0.42 -12.15
C ALA A 11 5.29 0.05 -11.16
N ALA A 12 6.01 1.08 -10.77
CA ALA A 12 7.34 1.06 -10.19
C ALA A 12 7.45 0.47 -8.77
N LYS A 13 8.60 -0.16 -8.51
CA LYS A 13 9.22 -0.39 -7.18
C LYS A 13 8.36 -1.15 -6.15
N PRO A 14 8.42 -2.49 -6.13
CA PRO A 14 7.58 -3.32 -5.26
C PRO A 14 7.95 -3.27 -3.76
N ALA A 15 8.98 -2.52 -3.34
CA ALA A 15 9.40 -2.45 -1.93
C ALA A 15 8.76 -1.28 -1.15
N GLY A 16 8.33 -0.20 -1.83
CA GLY A 16 7.78 0.98 -1.18
C GLY A 16 6.27 0.92 -0.94
N GLY A 17 5.50 0.63 -2.00
CA GLY A 17 4.04 0.73 -1.94
C GLY A 17 3.38 -0.21 -0.93
N ARG A 18 3.89 -1.44 -0.79
CA ARG A 18 3.36 -2.43 0.18
C ARG A 18 3.62 -2.01 1.62
N ARG A 19 4.84 -1.58 1.92
CA ARG A 19 5.21 -1.07 3.25
C ARG A 19 4.43 0.20 3.61
N LYS A 20 4.22 1.10 2.64
CA LYS A 20 3.38 2.31 2.83
C LYS A 20 1.91 1.97 3.07
N ALA A 21 1.35 1.01 2.32
CA ALA A 21 -0.02 0.57 2.55
C ALA A 21 -0.19 -0.11 3.91
N ALA A 22 0.77 -0.94 4.32
CA ALA A 22 0.82 -1.52 5.66
C ALA A 22 0.93 -0.43 6.75
N ALA A 23 1.83 0.55 6.57
CA ALA A 23 1.97 1.71 7.44
C ALA A 23 0.66 2.51 7.58
N PHE A 24 -0.01 2.76 6.46
CA PHE A 24 -1.30 3.45 6.43
C PHE A 24 -2.38 2.68 7.19
N LEU A 25 -2.52 1.37 6.94
CA LEU A 25 -3.49 0.52 7.64
C LEU A 25 -3.22 0.42 9.15
N LEU A 26 -1.95 0.49 9.58
CA LEU A 26 -1.56 0.55 10.99
C LEU A 26 -1.83 1.93 11.63
N SER A 27 -1.93 2.99 10.82
CA SER A 27 -2.13 4.37 11.30
C SER A 27 -3.60 4.79 11.45
N ILE A 28 -4.52 4.07 10.82
CA ILE A 28 -5.97 4.33 10.87
C ILE A 28 -6.67 3.39 11.87
N ASP A 29 -7.93 3.68 12.19
CA ASP A 29 -8.72 2.81 13.06
C ASP A 29 -9.02 1.45 12.40
N SER A 30 -9.26 0.44 13.25
CA SER A 30 -9.47 -0.94 12.80
C SER A 30 -10.73 -1.12 11.95
N GLU A 31 -11.75 -0.29 12.15
CA GLU A 31 -12.98 -0.34 11.35
C GLU A 31 -12.72 0.13 9.93
N LEU A 32 -12.02 1.26 9.77
CA LEU A 32 -11.62 1.80 8.48
C LEU A 32 -10.65 0.86 7.76
N ALA A 33 -9.65 0.32 8.47
CA ALA A 33 -8.71 -0.65 7.92
C ALA A 33 -9.42 -1.89 7.37
N SER A 34 -10.40 -2.42 8.10
CA SER A 34 -11.21 -3.57 7.67
C SER A 34 -11.98 -3.27 6.38
N LYS A 35 -12.62 -2.10 6.28
CA LYS A 35 -13.33 -1.66 5.05
C LYS A 35 -12.38 -1.56 3.85
N VAL A 36 -11.15 -1.09 4.04
CA VAL A 36 -10.14 -1.03 2.97
C VAL A 36 -9.73 -2.44 2.56
N MET A 37 -9.40 -3.32 3.50
CA MET A 37 -9.00 -4.71 3.22
C MET A 37 -10.09 -5.50 2.50
N GLN A 38 -11.37 -5.28 2.81
CA GLN A 38 -12.51 -5.92 2.13
C GLN A 38 -12.60 -5.59 0.63
N ARG A 39 -11.93 -4.52 0.17
CA ARG A 39 -11.90 -4.11 -1.24
C ARG A 39 -10.71 -4.67 -2.00
N MET A 40 -9.79 -5.35 -1.30
CA MET A 40 -8.57 -5.91 -1.86
C MET A 40 -8.78 -7.39 -2.24
N SER A 41 -7.91 -7.92 -3.09
CA SER A 41 -7.89 -9.36 -3.35
C SER A 41 -7.31 -10.12 -2.16
N GLU A 42 -7.68 -11.40 -1.98
CA GLU A 42 -7.15 -12.24 -0.89
C GLU A 42 -5.61 -12.28 -0.89
N ARG A 43 -5.01 -12.29 -2.09
CA ARG A 43 -3.55 -12.23 -2.26
C ARG A 43 -2.97 -10.93 -1.71
N ASP A 44 -3.60 -9.80 -2.01
CA ASP A 44 -3.10 -8.49 -1.56
C ASP A 44 -3.28 -8.32 -0.05
N VAL A 45 -4.40 -8.79 0.50
CA VAL A 45 -4.63 -8.81 1.95
C VAL A 45 -3.53 -9.61 2.65
N ALA A 46 -3.16 -10.79 2.14
CA ALA A 46 -2.09 -11.60 2.71
C ALA A 46 -0.73 -10.91 2.64
N LEU A 47 -0.40 -10.29 1.51
CA LEU A 47 0.87 -9.57 1.33
C LEU A 47 0.98 -8.35 2.24
N ILE A 48 -0.10 -7.58 2.38
CA ILE A 48 -0.11 -6.41 3.26
C ILE A 48 -0.06 -6.84 4.72
N SER A 49 -0.80 -7.89 5.10
CA SER A 49 -0.78 -8.43 6.47
C SER A 49 0.61 -8.94 6.85
N ASP A 50 1.30 -9.66 5.95
CA ASP A 50 2.69 -10.08 6.16
C ASP A 50 3.59 -8.87 6.39
N GLU A 51 3.44 -7.82 5.57
CA GLU A 51 4.25 -6.61 5.71
C GLU A 51 3.93 -5.83 7.00
N MET A 52 2.67 -5.78 7.43
CA MET A 52 2.27 -5.19 8.71
C MET A 52 2.96 -5.89 9.90
N THR A 53 3.12 -7.22 9.84
CA THR A 53 3.85 -7.95 10.90
C THR A 53 5.35 -7.70 10.89
N ARG A 54 5.92 -7.35 9.72
CA ARG A 54 7.34 -7.01 9.57
C ARG A 54 7.66 -5.60 10.06
N ILE A 55 6.67 -4.71 10.09
CA ILE A 55 6.82 -3.36 10.65
C ILE A 55 6.80 -3.47 12.17
N THR A 56 7.99 -3.60 12.76
CA THR A 56 8.16 -3.71 14.23
C THR A 56 8.25 -2.33 14.89
N ASP A 57 8.81 -1.36 14.17
CA ASP A 57 8.91 0.03 14.59
C ASP A 57 8.65 0.90 13.36
N ILE A 58 7.62 1.73 13.45
CA ILE A 58 7.33 2.75 12.45
C ILE A 58 7.72 4.07 13.09
N THR A 59 8.64 4.81 12.45
CA THR A 59 9.00 6.12 12.99
C THR A 59 7.82 7.08 12.78
N GLY A 60 7.57 7.98 13.73
CA GLY A 60 6.50 8.99 13.58
C GLY A 60 6.64 9.79 12.28
N LYS A 61 7.88 10.00 11.83
CA LYS A 61 8.20 10.60 10.54
C LYS A 61 7.73 9.76 9.33
N GLU A 62 7.92 8.44 9.35
CA GLU A 62 7.43 7.55 8.27
C GLU A 62 5.90 7.58 8.16
N VAL A 63 5.19 7.68 9.29
CA VAL A 63 3.72 7.81 9.30
C VAL A 63 3.30 9.15 8.72
N GLU A 64 3.92 10.24 9.17
CA GLU A 64 3.63 11.59 8.71
C GLU A 64 3.91 11.78 7.21
N ASP A 65 5.05 11.26 6.73
CA ASP A 65 5.41 11.27 5.30
C ASP A 65 4.38 10.45 4.49
N THR A 66 3.94 9.29 4.99
CA THR A 66 2.93 8.43 4.33
C THR A 66 1.55 9.08 4.28
N LEU A 67 1.11 9.71 5.38
CA LEU A 67 -0.17 10.41 5.45
C LEU A 67 -0.19 11.67 4.59
N THR A 68 0.92 12.42 4.56
CA THR A 68 1.07 13.60 3.71
C THR A 68 0.97 13.22 2.23
N GLU A 69 1.65 12.16 1.80
CA GLU A 69 1.60 11.68 0.41
C GLU A 69 0.18 11.23 0.01
N TYR A 70 -0.52 10.53 0.91
CA TYR A 70 -1.91 10.10 0.66
C TYR A 70 -2.90 11.27 0.59
N SER A 71 -2.81 12.23 1.51
CA SER A 71 -3.71 13.40 1.52
C SER A 71 -3.57 14.27 0.26
N VAL A 72 -2.34 14.46 -0.22
CA VAL A 72 -2.07 15.17 -1.50
C VAL A 72 -2.65 14.41 -2.70
N THR A 73 -2.67 13.08 -2.66
CA THR A 73 -3.13 12.25 -3.79
C THR A 73 -4.65 12.12 -3.83
N ILE A 74 -5.36 12.23 -2.71
CA ILE A 74 -6.83 12.09 -2.63
C ILE A 74 -7.53 13.48 -2.65
N GLY A 75 -6.80 14.57 -2.39
CA GLY A 75 -7.31 15.94 -2.37
C GLY A 75 -7.18 16.72 -3.69
N GLY A 76 -7.56 16.11 -4.82
CA GLY A 76 -7.56 16.74 -6.16
C GLY A 76 -8.90 16.60 -6.86
#